data_AF-A0A534DZ78-F1
#
_entry.id   AF-A0A534DZ78-F1
#
_cell.length_a   1.000
_cell.length_b   1.000
_cell.length_c   1.000
_cell.angle_alpha   90.00
_cell.angle_beta   90.00
_cell.angle_gamma   90.00
#
_symmetry.space_group_name_H-M   'P 1'
#
loop_
_entity.id
_entity.type
_entity.pdbx_description
1 polymer ?
#
loop_
_entity_poly.entity_id
_entity_poly.type
_entity_poly.pdbx_seq_one_letter_code
_entity_poly.pdbx_strand_id
1 'polypeptide(L)' 'RIGEIAPGSAPVFICRSGGRSLAACEFALRAGIASPANLDGGLQAWAREVDPELTVA' A
#
# COMPACT_ATOMS: atom_id res chain seq x y z
N ARG A 1 3.74 6.43 11.29
CA ARG A 1 4.23 7.79 10.91
C ARG A 1 5.36 7.64 9.88
N ILE A 2 5.70 8.64 9.06
CA ILE A 2 6.79 8.50 8.06
C ILE A 2 8.12 8.12 8.71
N GLY A 3 8.46 8.70 9.86
CA GLY A 3 9.70 8.38 10.58
C GLY A 3 9.76 6.97 11.17
N GLU A 4 8.68 6.18 11.11
CA GLU A 4 8.67 4.77 11.53
C GLU A 4 9.02 3.81 10.38
N ILE A 5 9.11 4.32 9.15
CA ILE A 5 9.52 3.52 7.99
C ILE A 5 11.05 3.42 7.99
N ALA A 6 11.57 2.19 7.97
CA ALA A 6 13.01 1.97 7.96
C ALA A 6 13.66 2.61 6.72
N PRO A 7 14.78 3.35 6.88
CA PRO A 7 15.52 3.91 5.75
C PRO A 7 15.93 2.83 4.75
N GLY A 8 15.76 3.11 3.46
CA GLY A 8 16.12 2.17 2.37
C GLY A 8 15.15 1.00 2.19
N SER A 9 14.07 0.90 2.97
CA SER A 9 13.01 -0.07 2.72
C SER A 9 12.13 0.35 1.53
N ALA A 10 11.46 -0.64 0.92
CA ALA A 10 10.46 -0.45 -0.13
C ALA A 10 9.08 -0.85 0.41
N PRO A 11 8.39 0.02 1.15
CA PRO A 11 7.14 -0.34 1.81
C PRO A 11 6.00 -0.52 0.80
N VAL A 12 5.13 -1.50 1.06
CA VAL A 12 3.86 -1.66 0.34
C VAL A 12 2.75 -1.04 1.17
N PHE A 13 2.09 -0.02 0.63
CA PHE A 13 0.91 0.58 1.23
C PHE A 13 -0.35 -0.13 0.75
N ILE A 14 -1.24 -0.43 1.69
CA ILE A 14 -2.46 -1.21 1.44
C ILE A 14 -3.65 -0.45 2.01
N CYS A 15 -4.70 -0.31 1.20
CA CYS A 15 -6.02 0.07 1.67
C CYS A 15 -7.08 -0.83 1.04
N ARG A 16 -8.36 -0.55 1.31
CA ARG A 16 -9.47 -1.38 0.83
C ARG A 16 -9.54 -1.50 -0.69
N SER A 17 -9.44 -0.37 -1.40
CA SER A 17 -9.69 -0.27 -2.85
C SER A 17 -8.51 0.31 -3.66
N GLY A 18 -7.35 0.49 -3.03
CA GLY A 18 -6.13 1.02 -3.67
C GLY A 18 -5.99 2.56 -3.69
N GLY A 19 -7.09 3.32 -3.68
CA GLY A 19 -7.02 4.79 -3.84
C GLY A 19 -6.29 5.54 -2.71
N ARG A 20 -6.58 5.19 -1.45
CA ARG A 20 -5.93 5.85 -0.29
C ARG A 20 -4.45 5.46 -0.15
N SER A 21 -4.11 4.22 -0.51
CA SER A 21 -2.74 3.73 -0.47
C SER A 21 -1.90 4.32 -1.60
N LEU A 22 -2.49 4.59 -2.76
CA LEU A 22 -1.83 5.36 -3.81
C LEU A 22 -1.44 6.76 -3.34
N ALA A 23 -2.37 7.49 -2.71
CA ALA A 23 -2.07 8.79 -2.11
C ALA A 23 -0.98 8.69 -1.02
N ALA A 24 -0.96 7.61 -0.24
CA ALA A 24 0.10 7.36 0.74
C ALA A 24 1.47 7.10 0.07
N CYS A 25 1.52 6.38 -1.04
CA CYS A 25 2.74 6.23 -1.85
C CYS A 25 3.27 7.58 -2.34
N GLU A 26 2.40 8.43 -2.87
CA GLU A 26 2.79 9.78 -3.31
C GLU A 26 3.36 10.62 -2.16
N PHE A 27 2.75 10.54 -0.98
CA PHE A 27 3.24 11.21 0.21
C PHE A 27 4.60 10.66 0.66
N ALA A 28 4.77 9.34 0.66
CA ALA A 28 6.02 8.68 1.01
C ALA A 28 7.15 9.02 0.04
N LEU A 29 6.86 9.07 -1.27
CA LEU A 29 7.81 9.51 -2.31
C LEU A 29 8.29 10.94 -2.03
N ARG A 30 7.35 11.87 -1.77
CA ARG A 30 7.70 13.28 -1.44
C ARG A 30 8.50 13.41 -0.15
N ALA A 31 8.33 12.47 0.78
CA ALA A 31 9.09 12.40 2.02
C ALA A 31 10.46 11.70 1.89
N GLY A 32 10.84 11.27 0.68
CA GLY A 32 12.14 10.65 0.42
C GLY A 32 12.20 9.15 0.71
N ILE A 33 11.07 8.48 0.90
CA ILE A 33 11.03 7.02 0.99
C ILE A 33 11.33 6.43 -0.38
N ALA A 34 12.27 5.50 -0.44
CA ALA A 34 12.65 4.83 -1.66
C ALA A 34 11.56 3.82 -2.07
N SER A 35 11.18 3.85 -3.34
CA SER A 35 10.37 2.81 -3.98
C SER A 35 9.13 2.33 -3.21
N PRO A 36 8.25 3.21 -2.69
CA PRO A 36 7.00 2.77 -2.10
C PRO A 36 6.09 2.17 -3.18
N ALA A 37 5.43 1.06 -2.84
CA ALA A 37 4.52 0.36 -3.73
C ALA A 37 3.06 0.47 -3.25
N ASN A 38 2.14 0.60 -4.19
CA ASN A 38 0.71 0.53 -3.93
C ASN A 38 0.20 -0.84 -4.37
N LEU A 39 -0.60 -1.50 -3.53
CA LEU A 39 -1.36 -2.67 -3.97
C LEU A 39 -2.50 -2.23 -4.88
N ASP A 40 -2.38 -2.49 -6.19
CA ASP A 40 -3.40 -2.10 -7.15
C ASP A 40 -4.74 -2.78 -6.86
N GLY A 41 -5.84 -2.03 -6.98
CA GLY A 41 -7.18 -2.45 -6.56
C GLY A 41 -7.37 -2.72 -5.05
N GLY A 42 -6.31 -2.62 -4.24
CA GLY A 42 -6.34 -2.83 -2.79
C GLY A 42 -6.69 -4.26 -2.37
N LEU A 43 -7.07 -4.41 -1.10
CA LEU A 43 -7.46 -5.72 -0.55
C LEU A 43 -8.64 -6.35 -1.29
N GLN A 44 -9.52 -5.56 -1.90
CA GLN A 44 -10.64 -6.10 -2.70
C GLN A 44 -10.15 -6.88 -3.92
N ALA A 45 -9.13 -6.39 -4.64
CA ALA A 45 -8.55 -7.13 -5.76
C ALA A 45 -7.79 -8.35 -5.26
N TRP A 46 -6.99 -8.20 -4.19
CA TRP A 46 -6.28 -9.31 -3.57
C TRP A 46 -7.22 -10.45 -3.14
N ALA A 47 -8.34 -10.12 -2.49
CA ALA A 47 -9.31 -11.13 -2.09
C ALA A 47 -9.92 -11.85 -3.29
N ARG A 48 -10.20 -11.15 -4.40
CA ARG A 48 -10.76 -11.82 -5.59
C ARG A 48 -9.76 -12.69 -6.33
N GLU A 49 -8.49 -12.29 -6.36
CA GLU A 49 -7.50 -12.82 -7.31
C GLU A 49 -6.45 -13.72 -6.66
N VAL A 50 -6.15 -13.51 -5.38
CA VAL A 50 -5.06 -14.18 -4.67
C VAL A 50 -5.56 -14.99 -3.47
N ASP A 51 -6.43 -14.41 -2.64
CA ASP A 51 -6.95 -15.06 -1.44
C ASP A 51 -8.49 -14.91 -1.32
N PRO A 52 -9.26 -15.77 -2.00
CA PRO A 52 -10.73 -15.75 -1.96
C PRO A 52 -11.36 -16.01 -0.59
N GLU A 53 -10.60 -16.53 0.38
CA GLU A 53 -11.09 -16.74 1.74
C GLU A 53 -10.98 -15.47 2.59
N LEU A 54 -10.15 -14.50 2.16
CA LEU A 54 -10.00 -13.22 2.84
C LEU A 54 -11.26 -12.36 2.71
N THR A 55 -11.96 -12.18 3.83
CA THR A 55 -13.12 -11.27 3.90
C THR A 55 -12.66 -9.82 4.06
N VAL A 56 -13.05 -8.96 3.12
CA VAL A 56 -12.73 -7.52 3.15
C VAL A 56 -13.97 -6.72 3.54
N ALA A 57 -14.02 -6.28 4.81
CA ALA A 57 -15.08 -5.44 5.37
C ALA A 57 -15.22 -4.11 4.66
#